data_AF-E2A9E3-F1
#
_entry.id   AF-E2A9E3-F1
#
_cell.length_a   1.000
_cell.length_b   1.000
_cell.length_c   1.000
_cell.angle_alpha   90.00
_cell.angle_beta   90.00
_cell.angle_gamma   90.00
#
_symmetry.space_group_name_H-M   'P 1'
#
loop_
_entity.id
_entity.type
_entity.pdbx_description
1 polymer ?
#
loop_
_entity_poly.entity_id
_entity_poly.type
_entity_poly.pdbx_seq_one_letter_code
_entity_poly.pdbx_strand_id
1 'polypeptide(L)'
;EFHILGYQFCGPGTRFLKRLARGDRGINPLDAACREHDIAYSRSNDLTERHAADRILSEKARNRIGVRDSTLGERAAATAVWAAMKVKTK
;
A
#
# COMPACT_ATOMS: atom_id res chain seq x y z
N GLU A 1 12.59 -6.69 6.87
CA GLU A 1 11.48 -5.92 6.26
C GLU A 1 11.33 -6.43 4.84
N PHE A 2 10.17 -6.98 4.48
CA PHE A 2 9.95 -7.50 3.13
C PHE A 2 9.22 -6.40 2.35
N HIS A 3 9.98 -5.47 1.79
CA HIS A 3 9.44 -4.47 0.85
C HIS A 3 9.56 -5.01 -0.57
N ILE A 4 8.60 -4.65 -1.42
CA ILE A 4 8.83 -4.73 -2.86
C ILE A 4 10.10 -3.91 -3.15
N LEU A 5 11.10 -4.52 -3.80
CA LEU A 5 12.37 -3.85 -4.10
C LEU A 5 12.10 -2.50 -4.81
N GLY A 6 12.59 -1.42 -4.22
CA GLY A 6 12.40 -0.04 -4.70
C GLY A 6 11.23 0.72 -4.07
N TYR A 7 10.28 0.05 -3.39
CA TYR A 7 9.15 0.71 -2.72
C TYR A 7 9.48 1.14 -1.30
N GLN A 8 8.93 2.29 -0.88
CA GLN A 8 9.15 2.85 0.45
C GLN A 8 8.04 2.49 1.45
N PHE A 9 6.87 2.03 1.00
CA PHE A 9 5.73 1.77 1.86
C PHE A 9 5.04 0.43 1.52
N CYS A 10 5.05 -0.03 0.28
CA CYS A 10 4.41 -1.30 -0.08
C CYS A 10 5.15 -2.56 0.40
N GLY A 11 4.88 -3.01 1.63
CA GLY A 11 5.38 -4.26 2.20
C GLY A 11 5.32 -4.30 3.73
N PRO A 12 5.24 -5.48 4.36
CA PRO A 12 5.22 -5.60 5.82
C PRO A 12 6.52 -5.11 6.45
N GLY A 13 6.40 -4.18 7.42
CA GLY A 13 7.56 -3.56 8.01
C GLY A 13 7.34 -2.57 9.13
N THR A 14 8.39 -2.37 9.94
CA THR A 14 8.40 -1.49 11.12
C THR A 14 9.10 -0.16 10.88
N ARG A 15 9.71 0.06 9.70
CA ARG A 15 10.39 1.32 9.37
C ARG A 15 9.42 2.40 8.86
N PHE A 16 8.13 2.08 8.75
CA PHE A 16 7.07 3.03 8.40
C PHE A 16 7.16 4.34 9.19
N LEU A 17 7.24 4.26 10.53
CA LEU A 17 7.30 5.47 11.38
C LEU A 17 8.54 6.34 11.11
N LYS A 18 9.69 5.71 10.81
CA LYS A 18 10.93 6.43 10.47
C LYS A 18 10.81 7.15 9.13
N ARG A 19 10.18 6.50 8.14
CA ARG A 19 9.93 7.08 6.80
C ARG A 19 8.90 8.19 6.86
N LEU A 20 7.87 8.03 7.70
CA LEU A 20 6.86 9.05 7.95
C LEU A 20 7.47 10.30 8.62
N ALA A 21 8.30 10.12 9.65
CA ALA A 21 8.98 11.23 10.33
C ALA A 21 9.95 11.99 9.41
N ARG A 22 10.55 11.32 8.43
CA ARG A 22 11.40 11.94 7.41
C ARG A 22 10.59 12.74 6.36
N GLY A 23 9.29 12.47 6.23
CA GLY A 23 8.40 13.16 5.28
C GLY A 23 8.32 12.50 3.89
N ASP A 24 8.76 11.25 3.75
CA ASP A 24 8.73 10.52 2.47
C ASP A 24 7.30 10.39 1.94
N ARG A 25 7.09 10.69 0.64
CA ARG A 25 5.75 10.71 0.01
C ARG A 25 5.35 9.41 -0.69
N GLY A 26 6.31 8.51 -0.91
CA GLY A 26 6.16 7.33 -1.76
C GLY A 26 6.68 7.64 -3.18
N ILE A 27 7.29 6.64 -3.81
CA ILE A 27 7.96 6.81 -5.10
C ILE A 27 7.00 6.85 -6.30
N ASN A 28 5.77 6.38 -6.13
CA ASN A 28 4.71 6.38 -7.14
C ASN A 28 3.33 6.34 -6.46
N PRO A 29 2.23 6.50 -7.21
CA PRO A 29 0.88 6.52 -6.64
C PRO A 29 0.51 5.23 -5.88
N LEU A 30 1.00 4.06 -6.29
CA LEU A 30 0.81 2.83 -5.51
C LEU A 30 1.50 2.91 -4.14
N ASP A 31 2.74 3.39 -4.11
CA ASP A 31 3.52 3.53 -2.87
C ASP A 31 2.90 4.55 -1.91
N ALA A 32 2.34 5.64 -2.46
CA ALA A 32 1.54 6.59 -1.68
C ALA A 32 0.28 5.95 -1.09
N ALA A 33 -0.41 5.09 -1.84
CA ALA A 33 -1.56 4.35 -1.32
C ALA A 33 -1.17 3.39 -0.18
N CYS A 34 -0.02 2.70 -0.29
CA CYS A 34 0.51 1.88 0.80
C CYS A 34 0.83 2.72 2.05
N ARG A 35 1.37 3.93 1.88
CA ARG A 35 1.60 4.86 3.00
C ARG A 35 0.30 5.22 3.73
N GLU A 36 -0.76 5.58 2.98
CA GLU A 36 -2.05 5.92 3.58
C GLU A 36 -2.66 4.74 4.36
N HIS A 37 -2.56 3.54 3.80
CA HIS A 37 -2.97 2.31 4.47
C HIS A 37 -2.23 2.12 5.81
N ASP A 38 -0.91 2.26 5.82
CA ASP A 38 -0.12 2.10 7.04
C ASP A 38 -0.43 3.17 8.09
N ILE A 39 -0.73 4.41 7.66
CA ILE A 39 -1.23 5.47 8.56
C ILE A 39 -2.55 5.05 9.20
N ALA A 40 -3.51 4.54 8.41
CA ALA A 40 -4.81 4.10 8.91
C ALA A 40 -4.66 2.94 9.91
N TYR A 41 -3.83 1.96 9.58
CA TYR A 41 -3.50 0.84 10.47
C TYR A 41 -2.82 1.27 11.77
N SER A 42 -2.02 2.33 11.74
CA SER A 42 -1.37 2.88 12.93
C SER A 42 -2.33 3.68 13.81
N ARG A 43 -3.44 4.20 13.27
CA ARG A 43 -4.41 5.02 14.01
C ARG A 43 -5.44 4.19 14.77
N SER A 44 -5.79 3.01 14.26
CA SER A 44 -6.82 2.18 14.87
C SER A 44 -6.46 0.69 14.85
N ASN A 45 -6.75 0.03 15.97
CA ASN A 45 -6.76 -1.43 16.09
C ASN A 45 -8.14 -2.03 15.83
N ASP A 46 -9.16 -1.19 15.58
CA ASP A 46 -10.50 -1.66 15.26
C ASP A 46 -10.52 -2.43 13.94
N LEU A 47 -11.22 -3.56 13.93
CA LEU A 47 -11.26 -4.45 12.77
C LEU A 47 -12.04 -3.83 11.62
N THR A 48 -13.13 -3.09 11.88
CA THR A 48 -13.92 -2.42 10.85
C THR A 48 -13.11 -1.34 10.15
N GLU A 49 -12.38 -0.52 10.91
CA GLU A 49 -11.47 0.50 10.36
C GLU A 49 -10.34 -0.12 9.51
N ARG A 50 -9.77 -1.24 9.96
CA ARG A 50 -8.72 -1.95 9.21
C ARG A 50 -9.24 -2.58 7.91
N HIS A 51 -10.42 -3.19 7.94
CA HIS A 51 -11.06 -3.69 6.73
C HIS A 51 -11.40 -2.58 5.74
N ALA A 52 -11.80 -1.40 6.23
CA ALA A 52 -11.98 -0.23 5.38
C ALA A 52 -10.66 0.21 4.73
N ALA A 53 -9.56 0.26 5.49
CA ALA A 53 -8.24 0.57 4.97
C ALA A 53 -7.74 -0.46 3.92
N ASP A 54 -7.91 -1.76 4.19
CA ASP A 54 -7.58 -2.85 3.26
C ASP A 54 -8.36 -2.72 1.95
N ARG A 55 -9.66 -2.41 2.04
CA ARG A 55 -10.53 -2.23 0.87
C ARG A 55 -10.09 -1.03 0.03
N ILE A 56 -9.82 0.11 0.66
CA ILE A 56 -9.35 1.31 -0.03
C ILE A 56 -8.02 1.03 -0.74
N LEU A 57 -7.07 0.36 -0.07
CA LEU A 57 -5.80 -0.02 -0.70
C LEU A 57 -6.01 -0.97 -1.88
N SER A 58 -6.91 -1.94 -1.74
CA SER A 58 -7.26 -2.87 -2.82
C SER A 58 -7.81 -2.13 -4.05
N GLU A 59 -8.74 -1.20 -3.86
CA GLU A 59 -9.33 -0.42 -4.96
C GLU A 59 -8.29 0.47 -5.65
N LYS A 60 -7.44 1.17 -4.88
CA LYS A 60 -6.35 1.97 -5.42
C LYS A 60 -5.34 1.13 -6.19
N ALA A 61 -4.93 -0.01 -5.64
CA ALA A 61 -4.02 -0.94 -6.31
C ALA A 61 -4.63 -1.47 -7.62
N ARG A 62 -5.90 -1.87 -7.62
CA ARG A 62 -6.61 -2.33 -8.82
C ARG A 62 -6.60 -1.29 -9.94
N ASN A 63 -6.84 -0.02 -9.60
CA ASN A 63 -6.82 1.08 -10.57
C ASN A 63 -5.44 1.26 -11.21
N ARG A 64 -4.35 1.06 -10.45
CA ARG A 64 -2.97 1.18 -10.98
C ARG A 64 -2.57 0.08 -11.96
N ILE A 65 -3.26 -1.07 -11.97
CA ILE A 65 -2.98 -2.19 -12.90
C ILE A 65 -3.26 -1.79 -14.35
N GLY A 66 -4.38 -1.10 -14.61
CA GLY A 66 -4.83 -0.80 -15.98
C GLY A 66 -4.42 0.57 -16.52
N VAL A 67 -3.90 1.46 -15.66
CA VAL A 67 -3.66 2.86 -16.04
C VAL A 67 -2.38 3.00 -16.87
N ARG A 68 -2.42 3.88 -17.88
CA ARG A 68 -1.37 4.01 -18.92
C ARG A 68 -0.06 4.64 -18.42
N ASP A 69 -0.13 5.46 -17.37
CA ASP A 69 1.02 6.14 -16.75
C ASP A 69 1.80 5.24 -15.77
N SER A 70 1.25 4.08 -15.38
CA SER A 70 1.97 3.12 -14.54
C SER A 70 3.07 2.41 -15.32
N THR A 71 4.25 2.32 -14.72
CA THR A 71 5.34 1.47 -15.24
C THR A 71 4.97 -0.02 -15.13
N LEU A 72 5.66 -0.87 -15.89
CA LEU A 72 5.48 -2.33 -15.79
C LEU A 72 5.74 -2.85 -14.36
N GLY A 73 6.76 -2.30 -13.69
CA GLY A 73 7.06 -2.61 -12.30
C GLY A 73 5.93 -2.18 -11.35
N GLU A 74 5.35 -0.98 -11.57
CA GLU A 74 4.23 -0.52 -10.76
C GLU A 74 2.98 -1.37 -10.94
N ARG A 75 2.67 -1.80 -12.16
CA ARG A 75 1.53 -2.70 -12.42
C ARG A 75 1.72 -4.07 -11.78
N ALA A 76 2.93 -4.62 -11.83
CA ALA A 76 3.25 -5.89 -11.19
C ALA A 76 3.10 -5.78 -9.66
N ALA A 77 3.68 -4.73 -9.06
CA ALA A 77 3.52 -4.43 -7.64
C ALA A 77 2.05 -4.22 -7.25
N ALA A 78 1.30 -3.47 -8.05
CA ALA A 78 -0.11 -3.20 -7.82
C ALA A 78 -0.95 -4.49 -7.86
N THR A 79 -0.62 -5.40 -8.77
CA THR A 79 -1.28 -6.71 -8.86
C THR A 79 -1.02 -7.55 -7.61
N ALA A 80 0.22 -7.59 -7.13
CA ALA A 80 0.59 -8.30 -5.90
C ALA A 80 -0.12 -7.72 -4.66
N VAL A 81 -0.14 -6.38 -4.52
CA VAL A 81 -0.84 -5.69 -3.43
C VAL A 81 -2.34 -5.93 -3.49
N TRP A 82 -2.95 -5.81 -4.67
CA TRP A 82 -4.38 -6.07 -4.86
C TRP A 82 -4.76 -7.51 -4.45
N ALA A 83 -3.98 -8.49 -4.87
CA ALA A 83 -4.20 -9.89 -4.52
C ALA A 83 -4.05 -10.13 -3.00
N ALA A 84 -3.04 -9.54 -2.36
CA ALA A 84 -2.84 -9.64 -0.92
C ALA A 84 -4.00 -9.03 -0.13
N MET A 85 -4.49 -7.84 -0.52
CA MET A 85 -5.64 -7.20 0.15
C MET A 85 -6.92 -8.01 -0.03
N LYS A 86 -7.12 -8.64 -1.19
CA LYS A 86 -8.26 -9.53 -1.44
C LYS A 86 -8.28 -10.75 -0.49
N VAL A 87 -7.12 -11.25 -0.09
CA VAL A 87 -7.01 -12.33 0.90
C VAL A 87 -7.36 -11.82 2.30
N LYS A 88 -6.94 -10.60 2.67
CA LYS A 88 -7.21 -10.02 4.00
C LYS A 88 -8.66 -9.57 4.22
N THR A 89 -9.36 -9.22 3.15
CA THR A 89 -10.77 -8.74 3.22
C THR A 89 -11.78 -9.90 3.10
N LYS A 90 -11.31 -11.15 3.09
CA LYS A 90 -12.14 -12.36 3.07
C LYS A 90 -12.19 -12.98 4.45
#